data_AF-A0A2A3HKK0-F1
#
_entry.id   AF-A0A2A3HKK0-F1
#
_cell.length_a   1.000
_cell.length_b   1.000
_cell.length_c   1.000
_cell.angle_alpha   90.00
_cell.angle_beta   90.00
_cell.angle_gamma   90.00
#
_symmetry.space_group_name_H-M   'P 1'
#
loop_
_entity.id
_entity.type
_entity.pdbx_description
1 polymer ?
#
loop_
_entity_poly.entity_id
_entity_poly.type
_entity_poly.pdbx_seq_one_letter_code
_entity_poly.pdbx_strand_id
1 'polypeptide(L)'
;MKAILFFHPGQEYPENNGDIKAWSLGRHSRNFIKSAAADYIDAKGARCKGDIGFWGEWEAHATIEKDAAGHRIFTPYLDLNDLPAEDGSYGEGKCGSCGTNASSESPQDTDPFVFGERFRYGNCQQPSSTTLKNLEPGSLILFASTQGGKHLLDTVFVVGDKIPAWPTKFDGEVREKLGKDFDT
;
A
#
# COMPACT_ATOMS: atom_id res chain seq x y z
N MET A 1 -18.04 -9.17 11.69
CA MET A 1 -17.65 -8.83 10.30
C MET A 1 -18.05 -7.39 10.02
N LYS A 2 -17.16 -6.59 9.44
CA LYS A 2 -17.46 -5.25 8.89
C LYS A 2 -16.96 -5.19 7.43
N ALA A 3 -17.46 -4.25 6.64
CA ALA A 3 -16.89 -3.89 5.36
C ALA A 3 -16.60 -2.38 5.36
N ILE A 4 -15.37 -1.99 5.07
CA ILE A 4 -14.95 -0.58 5.02
C ILE A 4 -14.55 -0.23 3.60
N LEU A 5 -15.03 0.91 3.12
CA LEU A 5 -14.83 1.39 1.76
C LEU A 5 -13.83 2.54 1.78
N PHE A 6 -12.66 2.31 1.19
CA PHE A 6 -11.67 3.33 0.88
C PHE A 6 -11.91 3.83 -0.53
N PHE A 7 -12.50 5.03 -0.61
CA PHE A 7 -12.46 5.79 -1.84
C PHE A 7 -11.11 6.46 -1.95
N HIS A 8 -10.38 6.13 -3.01
CA HIS A 8 -9.15 6.82 -3.35
C HIS A 8 -9.50 7.99 -4.29
N PRO A 9 -9.37 9.26 -3.83
CA PRO A 9 -9.42 10.42 -4.72
C PRO A 9 -8.06 10.65 -5.41
N GLY A 10 -7.04 9.85 -5.07
CA GLY A 10 -5.74 9.83 -5.73
C GLY A 10 -5.90 9.52 -7.21
N GLN A 11 -5.14 10.23 -8.04
CA GLN A 11 -4.95 9.84 -9.43
C GLN A 11 -4.04 8.61 -9.47
N GLU A 12 -3.95 7.95 -10.63
CA GLU A 12 -2.84 7.05 -10.86
C GLU A 12 -1.51 7.81 -10.78
N TYR A 13 -0.44 7.14 -10.36
CA TYR A 13 0.91 7.74 -10.33
C TYR A 13 1.21 8.37 -11.71
N PRO A 14 1.70 9.62 -11.80
CA PRO A 14 1.82 10.30 -13.09
C PRO A 14 2.70 9.52 -14.07
N GLU A 15 2.46 9.67 -15.37
CA GLU A 15 3.41 9.17 -16.37
C GLU A 15 4.68 10.03 -16.32
N ASN A 16 5.78 9.40 -15.91
CA ASN A 16 7.13 9.90 -16.01
C ASN A 16 7.89 9.07 -17.06
N ASN A 17 8.95 9.64 -17.66
CA ASN A 17 9.77 8.97 -18.67
C ASN A 17 10.82 8.01 -18.06
N GLY A 18 10.49 7.33 -16.97
CA GLY A 18 11.42 6.47 -16.25
C GLY A 18 10.76 5.19 -15.75
N ASP A 19 11.54 4.10 -15.80
CA ASP A 19 11.11 2.76 -15.37
C ASP A 19 11.25 2.56 -13.84
N ILE A 20 11.50 3.64 -13.10
CA ILE A 20 11.63 3.68 -11.64
C ILE A 20 10.63 4.70 -11.08
N LYS A 21 9.82 4.24 -10.12
CA LYS A 21 9.05 5.09 -9.23
C LYS A 21 9.90 5.42 -8.00
N ALA A 22 10.17 6.71 -7.82
CA ALA A 22 10.68 7.27 -6.55
C ALA A 22 9.57 7.35 -5.49
N TRP A 23 9.95 7.56 -4.23
CA TRP A 23 8.99 7.81 -3.16
C TRP A 23 8.06 9.00 -3.48
N SER A 24 6.75 8.83 -3.30
CA SER A 24 5.76 9.88 -3.51
C SER A 24 5.88 10.98 -2.45
N LEU A 25 6.09 12.21 -2.90
CA LEU A 25 6.01 13.41 -2.06
C LEU A 25 4.66 14.11 -2.30
N GLY A 26 3.78 14.12 -1.29
CA GLY A 26 2.49 14.82 -1.35
C GLY A 26 1.24 13.93 -1.44
N ARG A 27 0.55 13.91 -2.59
CA ARG A 27 -0.73 13.18 -2.71
C ARG A 27 -0.49 11.69 -2.98
N HIS A 28 -1.26 10.84 -2.29
CA HIS A 28 -1.31 9.41 -2.60
C HIS A 28 -1.66 9.13 -4.06
N SER A 29 -1.03 8.10 -4.61
CA SER A 29 -1.26 7.63 -5.96
C SER A 29 -1.77 6.19 -5.97
N ARG A 30 -2.77 5.92 -6.84
CA ARG A 30 -3.19 4.55 -7.11
C ARG A 30 -2.18 3.89 -8.06
N ASN A 31 -1.78 2.67 -7.75
CA ASN A 31 -0.85 1.88 -8.56
C ASN A 31 -1.44 0.48 -8.79
N PHE A 32 -1.19 -0.11 -9.96
CA PHE A 32 -1.39 -1.54 -10.18
C PHE A 32 -0.11 -2.26 -9.74
N ILE A 33 -0.18 -2.90 -8.58
CA ILE A 33 0.96 -3.42 -7.82
C ILE A 33 1.08 -4.92 -8.10
N LYS A 34 2.30 -5.36 -8.43
CA LYS A 34 2.69 -6.76 -8.50
C LYS A 34 3.26 -7.22 -7.15
N SER A 35 2.67 -8.24 -6.54
CA SER A 35 3.27 -8.98 -5.44
C SER A 35 3.77 -10.33 -5.98
N ALA A 36 5.08 -10.54 -5.89
CA ALA A 36 5.72 -11.77 -6.35
C ALA A 36 5.58 -12.89 -5.31
N ALA A 37 5.49 -14.14 -5.78
CA ALA A 37 5.48 -15.34 -4.93
C ALA A 37 4.41 -15.33 -3.80
N ALA A 38 3.29 -14.64 -3.99
CA ALA A 38 2.19 -14.59 -3.03
C ALA A 38 1.42 -15.91 -2.99
N ASP A 39 0.89 -16.26 -1.81
CA ASP A 39 -0.16 -17.28 -1.67
C ASP A 39 -1.49 -16.72 -2.20
N TYR A 40 -2.17 -17.47 -3.07
CA TYR A 40 -3.49 -17.10 -3.59
C TYR A 40 -4.42 -18.30 -3.75
N ILE A 41 -5.71 -18.03 -3.91
CA ILE A 41 -6.73 -19.03 -4.26
C ILE A 41 -7.13 -18.80 -5.72
N ASP A 42 -7.03 -19.81 -6.56
CA ASP A 42 -7.39 -19.73 -7.98
C ASP A 42 -8.92 -19.76 -8.21
N ALA A 43 -9.35 -19.58 -9.46
CA ALA A 43 -10.77 -19.60 -9.83
C ALA A 43 -11.47 -20.98 -9.61
N LYS A 44 -10.73 -22.03 -9.27
CA LYS A 44 -11.23 -23.38 -8.93
C LYS A 44 -11.22 -23.64 -7.42
N GLY A 45 -10.77 -22.68 -6.61
CA GLY A 45 -10.63 -22.83 -5.16
C GLY A 45 -9.34 -23.52 -4.72
N ALA A 46 -8.37 -23.75 -5.62
CA ALA A 46 -7.09 -24.35 -5.26
C ALA A 46 -6.15 -23.29 -4.67
N ARG A 47 -5.40 -23.65 -3.62
CA ARG A 47 -4.29 -22.82 -3.12
C ARG A 47 -3.09 -22.94 -4.05
N CYS A 48 -2.56 -21.81 -4.47
CA CYS A 48 -1.42 -21.67 -5.36
C CYS A 48 -0.43 -20.65 -4.79
N LYS A 49 0.81 -20.68 -5.30
CA LYS A 49 1.85 -19.67 -5.02
C LYS A 49 2.34 -19.10 -6.34
N GLY A 50 2.47 -17.78 -6.44
CA GLY A 50 2.90 -17.12 -7.68
C GLY A 50 2.66 -15.61 -7.67
N ASP A 51 2.82 -14.99 -8.83
CA ASP A 51 2.68 -13.54 -8.96
C ASP A 51 1.19 -13.14 -9.00
N ILE A 52 0.81 -12.15 -8.19
CA ILE A 52 -0.54 -11.56 -8.21
C ILE A 52 -0.47 -10.05 -8.45
N GLY A 53 -1.45 -9.53 -9.17
CA GLY A 53 -1.63 -8.09 -9.44
C GLY A 53 -2.88 -7.56 -8.77
N PHE A 54 -2.80 -6.37 -8.15
CA PHE A 54 -3.94 -5.71 -7.51
C PHE A 54 -3.78 -4.18 -7.54
N TRP A 55 -4.87 -3.44 -7.31
CA TRP A 55 -4.83 -1.98 -7.18
C TRP A 55 -4.69 -1.56 -5.71
N GLY A 56 -3.79 -0.64 -5.41
CA GLY A 56 -3.57 -0.11 -4.05
C GLY A 56 -2.87 1.24 -4.02
N GLU A 57 -2.60 1.77 -2.82
CA GLU A 57 -1.76 2.96 -2.60
C GLU A 57 -0.31 2.52 -2.31
N TRP A 58 0.56 2.69 -3.30
CA TRP A 58 1.98 2.38 -3.17
C TRP A 58 2.80 3.66 -3.27
N GLU A 59 3.32 4.13 -2.15
CA GLU A 59 4.02 5.42 -2.11
C GLU A 59 5.54 5.28 -2.22
N ALA A 60 6.11 4.18 -1.72
CA ALA A 60 7.55 3.92 -1.75
C ALA A 60 8.06 3.49 -3.13
N HIS A 61 9.32 3.04 -3.17
CA HIS A 61 10.03 2.67 -4.40
C HIS A 61 9.40 1.48 -5.14
N ALA A 62 9.44 1.52 -6.46
CA ALA A 62 9.05 0.40 -7.32
C ALA A 62 9.71 0.48 -8.70
N THR A 63 9.98 -0.66 -9.33
CA THR A 63 10.23 -0.68 -10.78
C THR A 63 8.89 -0.62 -11.52
N ILE A 64 8.90 -0.07 -12.74
CA ILE A 64 7.71 0.10 -13.58
C ILE A 64 7.92 -0.68 -14.86
N GLU A 65 7.08 -1.68 -15.09
CA GLU A 65 6.98 -2.42 -16.35
C GLU A 65 5.71 -1.98 -17.09
N LYS A 66 5.64 -2.20 -18.42
CA LYS A 66 4.42 -2.00 -19.20
C LYS A 66 3.95 -3.33 -19.80
N ASP A 67 2.66 -3.60 -19.70
CA ASP A 67 2.04 -4.75 -20.37
C ASP A 67 1.91 -4.52 -21.90
N ALA A 68 1.41 -5.52 -22.62
CA ALA A 68 1.24 -5.45 -24.08
C ALA A 68 0.21 -4.39 -24.55
N ALA A 69 -0.63 -3.87 -23.65
CA ALA A 69 -1.56 -2.77 -23.89
C ALA A 69 -1.02 -1.40 -23.41
N GLY A 70 0.17 -1.38 -22.79
CA GLY A 70 0.82 -0.19 -22.26
C GLY A 70 0.47 0.15 -20.81
N HIS A 71 -0.33 -0.67 -20.11
CA HIS A 71 -0.65 -0.45 -18.70
C HIS A 71 0.58 -0.64 -17.83
N ARG A 72 0.76 0.21 -16.84
CA ARG A 72 1.93 0.18 -15.94
C ARG A 72 1.71 -0.79 -14.78
N ILE A 73 2.67 -1.69 -14.59
CA ILE A 73 2.74 -2.64 -13.49
C ILE A 73 3.91 -2.20 -12.60
N PHE A 74 3.63 -2.00 -11.32
CA PHE A 74 4.61 -1.55 -10.33
C PHE A 74 5.09 -2.76 -9.51
N THR A 75 6.39 -3.05 -9.52
CA THR A 75 6.99 -4.08 -8.66
C THR A 75 7.68 -3.38 -7.47
N PRO A 76 7.12 -3.47 -6.25
CA PRO A 76 7.65 -2.83 -5.05
C PRO A 76 9.07 -3.27 -4.70
N TYR A 77 9.89 -2.33 -4.23
CA TYR A 77 11.13 -2.62 -3.51
C TYR A 77 11.37 -1.58 -2.40
N LEU A 78 12.26 -1.88 -1.45
CA LEU A 78 12.70 -0.92 -0.43
C LEU A 78 14.19 -0.69 -0.57
N ASP A 79 14.59 0.50 -1.02
CA ASP A 79 15.96 0.94 -0.82
C ASP A 79 16.13 1.37 0.64
N LEU A 80 16.88 0.59 1.42
CA LEU A 80 17.14 0.86 2.84
C LEU A 80 18.04 2.09 3.07
N ASN A 81 18.72 2.54 2.02
CA ASN A 81 19.60 3.72 2.01
C ASN A 81 18.81 5.00 1.68
N ASP A 82 17.75 4.88 0.87
CA ASP A 82 16.82 5.96 0.53
C ASP A 82 15.49 5.83 1.30
N LEU A 83 15.62 5.51 2.59
CA LEU A 83 14.51 5.59 3.54
C LEU A 83 14.35 7.02 4.09
N PRO A 84 13.12 7.40 4.48
CA PRO A 84 12.89 8.64 5.23
C PRO A 84 13.77 8.72 6.49
N ALA A 85 14.15 9.93 6.90
CA ALA A 85 15.02 10.15 8.06
C ALA A 85 14.41 9.66 9.39
N GLU A 86 15.27 9.22 10.31
CA GLU A 86 14.87 8.62 11.60
C GLU A 86 14.30 9.62 12.62
N ASP A 87 14.48 10.92 12.40
CA ASP A 87 14.16 12.00 13.37
C ASP A 87 12.65 12.25 13.56
N GLY A 88 11.79 11.50 12.85
CA GLY A 88 10.35 11.71 12.91
C GLY A 88 9.87 12.89 12.06
N SER A 89 10.68 13.41 11.13
CA SER A 89 10.25 14.39 10.09
C SER A 89 9.26 13.83 9.04
N TYR A 90 8.66 12.68 9.33
CA TYR A 90 7.25 12.42 9.02
C TYR A 90 6.39 13.54 9.62
N GLY A 91 6.19 14.64 8.89
CA GLY A 91 5.21 15.65 9.29
C GLY A 91 3.85 14.98 9.41
N GLU A 92 3.27 14.94 10.62
CA GLU A 92 1.99 14.26 10.87
C GLU A 92 0.91 14.78 9.89
N GLY A 93 0.48 14.00 8.86
CA GLY A 93 0.38 14.45 7.43
C GLY A 93 -0.92 14.43 6.50
N LYS A 94 -1.55 15.59 6.22
CA LYS A 94 -2.48 16.02 5.15
C LYS A 94 -1.77 16.03 3.78
N CYS A 95 -1.59 14.84 3.27
CA CYS A 95 -2.64 14.31 2.44
C CYS A 95 -4.00 15.07 2.56
N GLY A 96 -4.25 16.09 1.72
CA GLY A 96 -5.58 16.74 1.62
C GLY A 96 -6.71 15.79 1.15
N SER A 97 -6.34 14.56 0.77
CA SER A 97 -7.20 13.42 0.50
C SER A 97 -7.70 12.72 1.78
N CYS A 98 -6.89 12.66 2.85
CA CYS A 98 -7.09 11.75 3.99
C CYS A 98 -6.90 12.36 5.41
N GLY A 99 -6.36 13.59 5.56
CA GLY A 99 -6.74 14.49 6.67
C GLY A 99 -5.79 14.92 7.81
N THR A 100 -4.46 14.64 7.90
CA THR A 100 -3.57 15.11 9.02
C THR A 100 -2.87 16.49 8.86
N ASN A 101 -1.55 16.72 8.65
CA ASN A 101 -0.87 17.98 8.15
C ASN A 101 0.43 17.79 7.23
N ALA A 102 0.40 17.47 5.90
CA ALA A 102 1.59 17.00 5.12
C ALA A 102 2.12 18.04 4.13
N SER A 103 3.41 18.29 4.19
CA SER A 103 4.14 19.07 3.19
C SER A 103 4.39 18.25 1.92
N SER A 104 4.71 18.96 0.84
CA SER A 104 5.26 18.41 -0.42
C SER A 104 6.69 17.85 -0.29
N GLU A 105 7.17 17.67 0.95
CA GLU A 105 8.54 17.30 1.31
C GLU A 105 8.57 16.07 2.22
N SER A 106 7.42 15.63 2.75
CA SER A 106 7.34 14.40 3.56
C SER A 106 6.97 13.18 2.69
N PRO A 107 7.82 12.13 2.65
CA PRO A 107 7.46 10.84 2.05
C PRO A 107 6.19 10.26 2.70
N GLN A 108 5.26 9.77 1.87
CA GLN A 108 3.97 9.26 2.32
C GLN A 108 4.02 7.78 2.74
N ASP A 109 3.20 7.38 3.71
CA ASP A 109 3.04 5.97 4.10
C ASP A 109 2.37 5.16 2.99
N THR A 110 2.73 3.88 2.88
CA THR A 110 2.08 2.92 1.98
C THR A 110 1.05 2.08 2.70
N ASP A 111 -0.08 1.80 2.02
CA ASP A 111 -1.11 0.89 2.50
C ASP A 111 -1.81 0.15 1.33
N PRO A 112 -1.74 -1.19 1.28
CA PRO A 112 -1.05 -2.08 2.21
C PRO A 112 0.48 -2.03 2.08
N PHE A 113 1.18 -2.27 3.18
CA PHE A 113 2.58 -2.71 3.14
C PHE A 113 2.65 -4.16 2.62
N VAL A 114 3.38 -4.36 1.52
CA VAL A 114 3.24 -5.54 0.63
C VAL A 114 4.26 -6.65 0.81
N PHE A 115 5.28 -6.48 1.66
CA PHE A 115 6.39 -7.44 1.76
C PHE A 115 6.15 -8.56 2.78
N GLY A 116 6.84 -9.69 2.57
CA GLY A 116 6.73 -10.92 3.38
C GLY A 116 5.38 -11.62 3.23
N GLU A 117 5.09 -12.58 4.12
CA GLU A 117 3.92 -13.47 4.00
C GLU A 117 2.54 -12.81 4.07
N ARG A 118 2.44 -11.52 4.44
CA ARG A 118 1.16 -10.86 4.73
C ARG A 118 1.16 -9.41 4.26
N PHE A 119 0.11 -9.02 3.53
CA PHE A 119 -0.25 -7.63 3.34
C PHE A 119 -0.69 -7.02 4.67
N ARG A 120 -0.01 -5.96 5.10
CA ARG A 120 -0.27 -5.29 6.38
C ARG A 120 -0.90 -3.93 6.11
N TYR A 121 -2.05 -3.69 6.74
CA TYR A 121 -2.74 -2.41 6.69
C TYR A 121 -2.47 -1.69 8.01
N GLY A 122 -1.87 -0.49 7.99
CA GLY A 122 -1.30 0.16 9.18
C GLY A 122 -1.60 1.65 9.37
N ASN A 123 -1.58 2.46 8.32
CA ASN A 123 -1.28 3.89 8.46
C ASN A 123 -2.45 4.80 8.00
N CYS A 124 -2.95 4.62 6.77
CA CYS A 124 -3.95 5.47 6.14
C CYS A 124 -5.29 5.41 6.89
N GLN A 125 -5.75 6.58 7.36
CA GLN A 125 -6.97 6.79 8.17
C GLN A 125 -7.07 5.98 9.49
N GLN A 126 -6.11 5.10 9.80
CA GLN A 126 -6.14 4.32 11.03
C GLN A 126 -6.03 5.20 12.28
N PRO A 127 -5.08 6.16 12.41
CA PRO A 127 -4.92 6.98 13.61
C PRO A 127 -6.22 7.60 14.13
N SER A 128 -7.09 8.07 13.23
CA SER A 128 -8.38 8.69 13.52
C SER A 128 -9.58 7.73 13.57
N SER A 129 -9.44 6.48 13.12
CA SER A 129 -10.56 5.54 12.99
C SER A 129 -10.46 4.34 13.94
N THR A 130 -11.18 4.41 15.06
CA THR A 130 -11.36 3.28 16.00
C THR A 130 -11.94 2.04 15.31
N THR A 131 -12.71 2.20 14.23
CA THR A 131 -13.25 1.08 13.46
C THR A 131 -12.17 0.36 12.67
N LEU A 132 -11.24 1.09 12.02
CA LEU A 132 -10.15 0.49 11.25
C LEU A 132 -9.14 -0.23 12.14
N LYS A 133 -8.76 0.38 13.28
CA LYS A 133 -7.90 -0.26 14.30
C LYS A 133 -8.50 -1.54 14.91
N ASN A 134 -9.80 -1.78 14.71
CA ASN A 134 -10.56 -2.88 15.30
C ASN A 134 -11.45 -3.56 14.25
N LEU A 135 -10.83 -3.96 13.14
CA LEU A 135 -11.38 -4.93 12.21
C LEU A 135 -11.07 -6.35 12.73
N GLU A 136 -12.13 -7.13 12.88
CA GLU A 136 -12.03 -8.56 13.24
C GLU A 136 -11.71 -9.39 11.98
N PRO A 137 -11.09 -10.58 12.13
CA PRO A 137 -10.89 -11.52 11.03
C PRO A 137 -12.18 -11.78 10.22
N GLY A 138 -12.03 -11.91 8.90
CA GLY A 138 -13.11 -11.99 7.93
C GLY A 138 -13.79 -10.65 7.60
N SER A 139 -13.37 -9.53 8.20
CA SER A 139 -13.81 -8.20 7.75
C SER A 139 -13.19 -7.83 6.39
N LEU A 140 -13.84 -6.96 5.64
CA LEU A 140 -13.44 -6.56 4.29
C LEU A 140 -12.92 -5.11 4.27
N ILE A 141 -11.84 -4.90 3.53
CA ILE A 141 -11.32 -3.59 3.15
C ILE A 141 -11.48 -3.48 1.63
N LEU A 142 -12.34 -2.56 1.18
CA LEU A 142 -12.72 -2.37 -0.21
C LEU A 142 -11.98 -1.15 -0.76
N PHE A 143 -11.05 -1.35 -1.68
CA PHE A 143 -10.37 -0.29 -2.41
C PHE A 143 -11.20 0.06 -3.64
N ALA A 144 -11.60 1.32 -3.77
CA ALA A 144 -12.46 1.77 -4.86
C ALA A 144 -12.02 3.10 -5.46
N SER A 145 -12.17 3.20 -6.79
CA SER A 145 -11.97 4.41 -7.57
C SER A 145 -13.30 5.03 -8.00
N THR A 146 -13.25 6.25 -8.52
CA THR A 146 -14.41 6.91 -9.12
C THR A 146 -14.13 7.31 -10.55
N GLN A 147 -14.89 6.76 -11.50
CA GLN A 147 -14.77 7.02 -12.93
C GLN A 147 -16.13 7.39 -13.52
N GLY A 148 -16.24 8.55 -14.19
CA GLY A 148 -17.50 8.99 -14.81
C GLY A 148 -18.68 9.11 -13.84
N GLY A 149 -18.42 9.47 -12.58
CA GLY A 149 -19.43 9.55 -11.52
C GLY A 149 -19.91 8.20 -10.97
N LYS A 150 -19.30 7.08 -11.39
CA LYS A 150 -19.54 5.74 -10.83
C LYS A 150 -18.39 5.33 -9.93
N HIS A 151 -18.71 4.62 -8.87
CA HIS A 151 -17.72 3.96 -8.02
C HIS A 151 -17.39 2.58 -8.61
N LEU A 152 -16.11 2.32 -8.82
CA LEU A 152 -15.59 1.03 -9.29
C LEU A 152 -14.84 0.37 -8.14
N LEU A 153 -15.12 -0.92 -7.91
CA LEU A 153 -14.41 -1.70 -6.92
C LEU A 153 -13.13 -2.24 -7.57
N ASP A 154 -11.98 -1.78 -7.11
CA ASP A 154 -10.68 -2.08 -7.72
C ASP A 154 -10.03 -3.31 -7.06
N THR A 155 -10.12 -3.44 -5.73
CA THR A 155 -9.52 -4.54 -4.95
C THR A 155 -10.28 -4.78 -3.65
N VAL A 156 -10.33 -6.03 -3.20
CA VAL A 156 -10.91 -6.43 -1.90
C VAL A 156 -9.84 -7.16 -1.10
N PHE A 157 -9.45 -6.60 0.04
CA PHE A 157 -8.67 -7.33 1.03
C PHE A 157 -9.58 -7.92 2.10
N VAL A 158 -9.27 -9.14 2.53
CA VAL A 158 -9.93 -9.81 3.65
C VAL A 158 -8.97 -9.78 4.84
N VAL A 159 -9.43 -9.28 5.98
CA VAL A 159 -8.64 -9.27 7.22
C VAL A 159 -8.45 -10.71 7.69
N GLY A 160 -7.21 -11.21 7.61
CA GLY A 160 -6.89 -12.57 8.08
C GLY A 160 -6.64 -12.63 9.59
N ASP A 161 -6.04 -11.58 10.16
CA ASP A 161 -5.55 -11.55 11.54
C ASP A 161 -5.42 -10.09 12.03
N LYS A 162 -5.36 -9.87 13.35
CA LYS A 162 -5.19 -8.55 13.97
C LYS A 162 -3.88 -8.49 14.76
N ILE A 163 -2.91 -7.73 14.23
CA ILE A 163 -1.62 -7.52 14.90
C ILE A 163 -1.73 -6.37 15.94
N PRO A 164 -1.42 -6.59 17.24
CA PRO A 164 -1.61 -5.56 18.28
C PRO A 164 -0.67 -4.37 18.20
N ALA A 165 0.52 -4.56 17.60
CA ALA A 165 1.52 -3.53 17.40
C ALA A 165 2.25 -3.81 16.08
N TRP A 166 2.17 -2.86 15.15
CA TRP A 166 3.03 -2.77 13.97
C TRP A 166 3.75 -1.43 14.03
N PRO A 167 5.07 -1.36 13.80
CA PRO A 167 5.76 -0.07 13.72
C PRO A 167 5.22 0.71 12.50
N THR A 168 4.54 1.83 12.78
CA THR A 168 3.99 2.75 11.77
C THR A 168 5.00 3.83 11.36
N LYS A 169 6.29 3.61 11.66
CA LYS A 169 7.42 4.45 11.25
C LYS A 169 8.47 3.51 10.69
N PHE A 170 9.18 3.88 9.62
CA PHE A 170 10.36 3.13 9.17
C PHE A 170 11.55 3.44 10.09
N ASP A 171 11.40 3.10 11.37
CA ASP A 171 12.41 3.23 12.40
C ASP A 171 13.41 2.05 12.39
N GLY A 172 14.29 2.03 13.39
CA GLY A 172 15.22 0.93 13.61
C GLY A 172 14.55 -0.45 13.75
N GLU A 173 13.29 -0.54 14.22
CA GLU A 173 12.58 -1.82 14.27
C GLU A 173 12.13 -2.27 12.88
N VAL A 174 11.71 -1.37 11.99
CA VAL A 174 11.42 -1.74 10.60
C VAL A 174 12.70 -2.15 9.90
N ARG A 175 13.82 -1.45 10.10
CA ARG A 175 15.14 -1.88 9.61
C ARG A 175 15.55 -3.26 10.15
N GLU A 176 15.34 -3.54 11.45
CA GLU A 176 15.65 -4.84 12.04
C GLU A 176 14.73 -5.97 11.54
N LYS A 177 13.43 -5.69 11.36
CA LYS A 177 12.44 -6.66 10.87
C LYS A 177 12.61 -6.94 9.37
N LEU A 178 12.94 -5.92 8.57
CA LEU A 178 13.29 -6.08 7.15
C LEU A 178 14.63 -6.80 6.96
N GLY A 179 15.63 -6.45 7.77
CA GLY A 179 17.01 -6.96 7.63
C GLY A 179 17.24 -8.39 8.13
N LYS A 180 16.21 -9.12 8.57
CA LYS A 180 16.34 -10.50 9.07
C LYS A 180 15.66 -11.57 8.22
N ASP A 181 14.43 -11.37 7.72
CA ASP A 181 13.64 -12.46 7.12
C ASP A 181 12.68 -12.04 5.97
N PHE A 182 13.01 -11.02 5.16
CA PHE A 182 12.08 -10.51 4.11
C PHE A 182 12.57 -10.63 2.66
N ASP A 183 13.80 -11.08 2.43
CA ASP A 183 14.43 -11.20 1.10
C ASP A 183 14.54 -12.67 0.61
N THR A 184 13.61 -13.54 1.05
CA THR A 184 13.53 -14.98 0.72
C THR A 184 12.10 -15.49 0.63
#